data_AF-A0A3D4H725-F1
#
_entry.id   AF-A0A3D4H725-F1
#
_cell.length_a   1.000
_cell.length_b   1.000
_cell.length_c   1.000
_cell.angle_alpha   90.00
_cell.angle_beta   90.00
_cell.angle_gamma   90.00
#
_symmetry.space_group_name_H-M   'P 1'
#
loop_
_entity.id
_entity.type
_entity.pdbx_description
1 polymer ?
#
loop_
_entity_poly.entity_id
_entity_poly.type
_entity_poly.pdbx_seq_one_letter_code
_entity_poly.pdbx_strand_id
1 'polypeptide(L)'
;LKQRLFGNLAYRDGELISENPPKDLDRLIAQFAEQAFRRPVKADELEPYLSFALNTYEQEHSFLEAVQAGYRSVLCSPRFLYFTEEVGPLDAYAVASRLSYFLWSRPP
;
A
#
# COMPACT_ATOMS: atom_id res chain seq x y z
N LEU A 1 -1.33 9.77 12.17
CA LEU A 1 -0.58 9.14 11.05
C LEU A 1 -0.16 7.71 11.37
N LYS A 2 0.60 7.46 12.45
CA LYS A 2 1.08 6.11 12.83
C LYS A 2 -0.01 5.03 12.86
N GLN A 3 -1.16 5.30 13.50
CA GLN A 3 -2.27 4.33 13.56
C GLN A 3 -2.86 4.00 12.18
N ARG A 4 -2.82 4.93 11.21
CA ARG A 4 -3.27 4.66 9.84
C ARG A 4 -2.30 3.76 9.08
N LEU A 5 -1.00 3.90 9.33
CA LEU A 5 0.05 3.15 8.65
C LEU A 5 0.32 1.79 9.30
N PHE A 6 0.18 1.66 10.61
CA PHE A 6 0.59 0.44 11.33
C PHE A 6 -0.58 -0.24 12.04
N GLY A 7 -1.80 0.30 11.93
CA GLY A 7 -2.96 -0.18 12.66
C GLY A 7 -2.76 -0.07 14.17
N ASN A 8 -3.18 -1.12 14.89
CA ASN A 8 -3.07 -1.22 16.35
C ASN A 8 -1.84 -2.04 16.79
N LEU A 9 -0.85 -2.24 15.92
CA LEU A 9 0.35 -2.98 16.26
C LEU A 9 1.20 -2.23 17.29
N ALA A 10 1.86 -3.00 18.15
CA ALA A 10 2.69 -2.45 19.21
C ALA A 10 3.97 -1.83 18.60
N TYR A 11 4.31 -0.64 19.06
CA TYR A 11 5.54 0.06 18.69
C TYR A 11 6.38 0.27 19.95
N ARG A 12 7.58 -0.30 20.00
CA ARG A 12 8.49 -0.20 21.16
C ARG A 12 9.90 0.10 20.68
N ASP A 13 10.54 1.09 21.29
CA ASP A 13 11.96 1.43 21.06
C ASP A 13 12.37 1.65 19.59
N GLY A 14 11.43 2.07 18.74
CA GLY A 14 11.69 2.28 17.32
C GLY A 14 11.33 1.11 16.42
N GLU A 15 10.95 -0.03 16.99
CA GLU A 15 10.56 -1.23 16.27
C GLU A 15 9.05 -1.46 16.29
N LEU A 16 8.56 -2.09 15.21
CA LEU A 16 7.17 -2.50 15.06
C LEU A 16 7.09 -3.99 15.32
N ILE A 17 6.24 -4.40 16.26
CA ILE A 17 6.13 -5.79 16.70
C ILE A 17 4.85 -6.40 16.13
N SER A 18 5.00 -7.55 15.47
CA SER A 18 3.90 -8.37 14.97
C SER A 18 4.04 -9.80 15.50
N GLU A 19 2.92 -10.40 15.92
CA GLU A 19 2.85 -11.81 16.32
C GLU A 19 2.78 -12.75 15.10
N ASN A 20 2.31 -12.24 13.95
CA ASN A 20 2.24 -12.99 12.70
C ASN A 20 2.66 -12.09 11.52
N PRO A 21 3.98 -11.94 11.30
CA PRO A 21 4.53 -11.01 10.33
C PRO A 21 3.97 -11.19 8.91
N PRO A 22 3.85 -12.41 8.35
CA PRO A 22 3.31 -12.56 6.99
C PRO A 22 1.87 -12.06 6.85
N LYS A 23 1.01 -12.38 7.83
CA LYS A 23 -0.39 -11.98 7.82
C LYS A 23 -0.57 -10.48 8.03
N ASP A 24 0.23 -9.89 8.92
CA ASP A 24 0.18 -8.45 9.13
C ASP A 24 0.78 -7.66 7.96
N LEU A 25 1.82 -8.17 7.28
CA LEU A 25 2.34 -7.57 6.05
C LEU A 25 1.28 -7.55 4.95
N ASP A 26 0.63 -8.68 4.70
CA ASP A 26 -0.47 -8.78 3.72
C ASP A 26 -1.55 -7.72 3.99
N ARG A 27 -2.07 -7.69 5.22
CA ARG A 27 -3.09 -6.72 5.63
C ARG A 27 -2.63 -5.28 5.47
N LEU A 28 -1.43 -4.94 5.95
CA LEU A 28 -0.93 -3.56 5.96
C LEU A 28 -0.62 -3.07 4.54
N ILE A 29 -0.05 -3.92 3.70
CA ILE A 29 0.29 -3.58 2.31
C ILE A 29 -0.98 -3.49 1.47
N ALA A 30 -1.95 -4.40 1.65
CA ALA A 30 -3.26 -4.32 0.99
C ALA A 30 -3.97 -3.00 1.27
N GLN A 31 -4.12 -2.66 2.57
CA GLN A 31 -4.79 -1.42 2.99
C GLN A 31 -4.08 -0.18 2.45
N PHE A 32 -2.74 -0.19 2.46
CA PHE A 32 -1.97 0.93 1.95
C PHE A 32 -2.06 1.04 0.42
N ALA A 33 -2.01 -0.08 -0.30
CA ALA A 33 -2.14 -0.11 -1.75
C ALA A 33 -3.50 0.36 -2.23
N GLU A 34 -4.59 -0.02 -1.56
CA GLU A 34 -5.94 0.49 -1.89
C GLU A 34 -6.05 2.01 -1.76
N GLN A 35 -5.46 2.57 -0.69
CA GLN A 35 -5.41 4.01 -0.50
C GLN A 35 -4.51 4.70 -1.53
N ALA A 36 -3.33 4.14 -1.80
CA ALA A 36 -2.36 4.70 -2.73
C ALA A 36 -2.87 4.66 -4.17
N PHE A 37 -3.45 3.55 -4.60
CA PHE A 37 -3.99 3.36 -5.96
C PHE A 37 -5.41 3.91 -6.11
N ARG A 38 -6.05 4.34 -5.02
CA ARG A 38 -7.38 5.00 -4.99
C ARG A 38 -8.49 4.11 -5.55
N ARG A 39 -8.32 2.79 -5.46
CA ARG A 39 -9.27 1.77 -5.91
C ARG A 39 -9.04 0.45 -5.17
N PRO A 40 -10.03 -0.45 -5.11
CA PRO A 40 -9.84 -1.81 -4.64
C PRO A 40 -8.72 -2.50 -5.44
N VAL A 41 -7.82 -3.19 -4.74
CA VAL A 41 -6.67 -3.88 -5.32
C VAL A 41 -6.95 -5.37 -5.29
N LYS A 42 -6.77 -6.03 -6.44
CA LYS A 42 -6.93 -7.48 -6.51
C LYS A 42 -5.70 -8.17 -5.93
N ALA A 43 -5.86 -9.40 -5.44
CA ALA A 43 -4.77 -10.15 -4.81
C ALA A 43 -3.57 -10.36 -5.76
N ASP A 44 -3.83 -10.65 -7.04
CA ASP A 44 -2.81 -10.80 -8.08
C ASP A 44 -2.03 -9.50 -8.35
N GLU A 45 -2.69 -8.36 -8.27
CA GLU A 45 -2.05 -7.04 -8.39
C GLU A 45 -1.21 -6.69 -7.16
N LEU A 46 -1.54 -7.21 -5.98
CA LEU A 46 -0.85 -6.96 -4.72
C LEU A 46 0.42 -7.80 -4.57
N GLU A 47 0.40 -9.02 -5.13
CA GLU A 47 1.41 -10.06 -4.95
C GLU A 47 2.87 -9.57 -5.12
N PRO A 48 3.23 -8.74 -6.13
CA PRO A 48 4.61 -8.30 -6.28
C PRO A 48 5.11 -7.44 -5.12
N TYR A 49 4.23 -6.61 -4.54
CA TYR A 49 4.59 -5.72 -3.43
C TYR A 49 4.69 -6.50 -2.12
N LEU A 50 3.77 -7.45 -1.91
CA LEU A 50 3.77 -8.33 -0.75
C LEU A 50 4.98 -9.26 -0.76
N SER A 51 5.25 -9.90 -1.90
CA SER A 51 6.43 -10.75 -2.11
C SER A 51 7.72 -10.00 -1.80
N PHE A 52 7.84 -8.75 -2.28
CA PHE A 52 9.01 -7.92 -2.00
C PHE A 52 9.18 -7.65 -0.50
N ALA A 53 8.11 -7.29 0.20
CA ALA A 53 8.16 -7.04 1.63
C ALA A 53 8.46 -8.30 2.46
N LEU A 54 7.90 -9.46 2.08
CA LEU A 54 8.20 -10.74 2.71
C LEU A 54 9.67 -11.12 2.53
N ASN A 55 10.21 -10.96 1.33
CA ASN A 55 11.63 -11.21 1.06
C ASN A 55 12.53 -10.28 1.89
N THR A 56 12.18 -9.00 2.04
CA THR A 56 12.91 -8.08 2.93
C THR A 56 12.83 -8.53 4.38
N TYR A 57 11.66 -9.00 4.84
CA TYR A 57 11.51 -9.53 6.20
C TYR A 57 12.39 -10.76 6.45
N GLU A 58 12.47 -11.69 5.48
CA GLU A 58 13.32 -12.88 5.59
C GLU A 58 14.80 -12.55 5.65
N GLN A 59 15.24 -11.45 5.02
CA GLN A 59 16.65 -11.03 5.00
C GLN A 59 17.07 -10.22 6.23
N GLU A 60 16.23 -9.27 6.64
CA GLU A 60 16.59 -8.30 7.68
C GLU A 60 16.03 -8.67 9.06
N HIS A 61 15.05 -9.58 9.11
CA HIS A 61 14.30 -9.95 10.32
C HIS A 61 13.62 -8.78 11.07
N SER A 62 13.60 -7.59 10.45
CA SER A 62 12.91 -6.40 10.95
C SER A 62 11.56 -6.25 10.28
N PHE A 63 10.50 -6.33 11.08
CA PHE A 63 9.14 -6.14 10.57
C PHE A 63 8.88 -4.70 10.12
N LEU A 64 9.47 -3.72 10.81
CA LEU A 64 9.34 -2.32 10.41
C LEU A 64 9.98 -2.06 9.05
N GLU A 65 11.19 -2.59 8.81
CA GLU A 65 11.86 -2.42 7.52
C GLU A 65 11.09 -3.11 6.39
N ALA A 66 10.56 -4.31 6.64
CA ALA A 66 9.70 -5.01 5.68
C ALA A 66 8.45 -4.20 5.29
N VAL A 67 7.76 -3.61 6.27
CA VAL A 67 6.60 -2.72 6.01
C VAL A 67 7.04 -1.50 5.22
N GLN A 68 8.15 -0.85 5.58
CA GLN A 68 8.66 0.32 4.86
C GLN A 68 9.05 -0.03 3.42
N ALA A 69 9.68 -1.19 3.19
CA ALA A 69 10.03 -1.69 1.88
C ALA A 69 8.78 -1.93 1.01
N GLY A 70 7.75 -2.56 1.56
CA GLY A 70 6.45 -2.74 0.91
C GLY A 70 5.77 -1.40 0.58
N TYR A 71 5.83 -0.41 1.47
CA TYR A 71 5.24 0.90 1.21
C TYR A 71 6.01 1.68 0.14
N ARG A 72 7.34 1.63 0.17
CA ARG A 72 8.19 2.20 -0.87
C ARG A 72 7.89 1.58 -2.24
N SER A 73 7.75 0.26 -2.32
CA SER A 73 7.46 -0.41 -3.59
C SER A 73 6.09 0.01 -4.16
N VAL A 74 5.07 0.18 -3.33
CA VAL A 74 3.77 0.73 -3.73
C VAL A 74 3.89 2.18 -4.23
N LEU A 75 4.61 3.05 -3.51
CA LEU A 75 4.78 4.46 -3.87
C LEU A 75 5.66 4.66 -5.11
N CYS A 76 6.56 3.74 -5.41
CA CYS A 76 7.38 3.76 -6.62
C CYS A 76 6.68 3.13 -7.84
N SER A 77 5.48 2.55 -7.65
CA SER A 77 4.73 1.93 -8.74
C SER A 77 4.15 2.95 -9.72
N PRO A 78 4.15 2.67 -11.04
CA PRO A 78 3.43 3.47 -12.02
C PRO A 78 1.95 3.66 -11.67
N ARG A 79 1.34 2.68 -10.98
CA ARG A 79 -0.07 2.72 -10.54
C ARG A 79 -0.34 3.80 -9.49
N PHE A 80 0.68 4.19 -8.73
CA PHE A 80 0.59 5.31 -7.80
C PHE A 80 0.90 6.63 -8.51
N LEU A 81 2.01 6.66 -9.26
CA LEU A 81 2.58 7.86 -9.88
C LEU A 81 1.70 8.43 -11.01
N TYR A 82 0.95 7.58 -11.70
CA TYR A 82 0.11 7.96 -12.83
C TYR A 82 -1.33 7.46 -12.63
N PHE A 83 -2.28 8.10 -13.33
CA PHE A 83 -3.61 7.52 -13.51
C PHE A 83 -3.52 6.39 -14.52
N THR A 84 -3.38 5.16 -14.01
CA THR A 84 -3.41 3.95 -14.82
C THR A 84 -4.86 3.54 -15.02
N GLU A 85 -5.38 3.75 -16.23
CA GLU A 85 -6.78 3.50 -16.60
C GLU A 85 -6.82 2.58 -17.83
N GLU A 86 -7.87 1.77 -17.91
CA GLU A 86 -8.09 0.93 -19.09
C GLU A 86 -8.58 1.77 -20.28
N VAL A 87 -8.24 1.33 -21.49
CA VAL A 87 -8.69 1.99 -22.73
C VAL A 87 -10.18 1.74 -22.89
N GLY A 88 -10.98 2.81 -22.86
CA GLY A 88 -12.43 2.73 -23.02
C GLY A 88 -13.16 3.70 -22.09
N PRO A 89 -14.45 3.45 -21.82
CA PRO A 89 -15.20 4.19 -20.80
C PRO A 89 -14.54 4.07 -19.43
N LEU A 90 -14.42 5.19 -18.72
CA LEU A 90 -13.80 5.23 -17.40
C LEU A 90 -14.71 4.59 -16.36
N ASP A 91 -14.12 3.82 -15.44
CA ASP A 91 -14.82 3.32 -14.27
C ASP A 91 -15.09 4.43 -13.23
N ALA A 92 -15.94 4.12 -12.25
CA ALA A 92 -16.34 5.09 -11.22
C ALA A 92 -15.17 5.60 -10.37
N TYR A 93 -14.16 4.77 -10.07
CA TYR A 93 -12.98 5.17 -9.31
C TYR A 93 -12.07 6.07 -10.14
N ALA A 94 -11.92 5.80 -11.45
CA ALA A 94 -11.18 6.65 -12.37
C ALA A 94 -11.82 8.04 -12.49
N VAL A 95 -13.15 8.10 -12.67
CA VAL A 95 -13.89 9.36 -12.71
C VAL A 95 -13.76 10.13 -11.39
N ALA A 96 -13.98 9.46 -10.25
CA ALA A 96 -13.84 10.07 -8.93
C ALA A 96 -12.42 10.62 -8.69
N SER A 97 -11.40 9.84 -9.05
CA SER A 97 -9.99 10.26 -8.93
C SER A 97 -9.70 11.51 -9.74
N ARG A 98 -10.09 11.55 -11.03
CA ARG A 98 -9.86 12.70 -11.90
C ARG A 98 -10.56 13.97 -11.39
N LEU A 99 -11.84 13.85 -11.01
CA LEU A 99 -12.58 14.97 -10.43
C LEU A 99 -11.94 15.46 -9.14
N SER A 100 -11.47 14.54 -8.30
CA SER A 100 -10.85 14.86 -7.03
C SER A 100 -9.56 15.67 -7.20
N TYR A 101 -8.67 15.22 -8.08
CA TYR A 101 -7.46 15.98 -8.37
C TYR A 101 -7.74 17.29 -9.12
N PHE A 102 -8.78 17.34 -9.95
CA PHE A 102 -9.19 18.57 -10.62
C PHE A 102 -9.73 19.63 -9.64
N LEU A 103 -10.57 19.22 -8.68
CA LEU A 103 -11.27 20.14 -7.78
C LEU A 103 -10.46 20.50 -6.53
N TRP A 104 -9.70 19.55 -5.97
CA TRP A 104 -8.99 19.74 -4.69
C TRP A 104 -7.51 19.35 -4.72
N SER A 105 -6.95 18.95 -5.86
CA SER A 105 -5.52 18.55 -6.00
C SER A 105 -5.10 17.45 -5.01
N ARG A 106 -6.04 16.60 -4.61
CA ARG A 106 -5.85 15.52 -3.63
C ARG A 106 -6.65 14.28 -4.00
N PRO A 107 -6.25 13.07 -3.54
CA PRO A 107 -7.05 11.87 -3.71
C PRO A 107 -8.42 12.00 -3.00
N PRO A 108 -9.44 11.25 -3.46
CA PRO A 108 -10.79 11.27 -2.89
C PRO A 108 -10.86 10.70 -1.47
#